data_AF-A0A6M4A323-F1
#
_entry.id   AF-A0A6M4A323-F1
#
_cell.length_a   1.000
_cell.length_b   1.000
_cell.length_c   1.000
_cell.angle_alpha   90.00
_cell.angle_beta   90.00
_cell.angle_gamma   90.00
#
_symmetry.space_group_name_H-M   'P 1'
#
loop_
_entity.id
_entity.type
_entity.pdbx_description
1 polymer ?
#
loop_
_entity_poly.entity_id
_entity_poly.type
_entity_poly.pdbx_seq_one_letter_code
_entity_poly.pdbx_strand_id
1 'polypeptide(L)'
;MNTPDTHVSVAVQAETLYLLNLLLLPGLGFLGLLWLAYRNADSDSELTRCHLRQTVSASIWAGILLMLVTLLIMFFGGFESPYTWMVLILYFLTCHATLILFGVVGLTCAMGKKTYTYPLIGRKKW
;
A
#
# COMPACT_ATOMS: atom_id res chain seq x y z
N MET A 1 -9.74 -1.41 26.45
CA MET A 1 -8.27 -1.38 26.55
C MET A 1 -7.80 -0.14 25.83
N ASN A 2 -7.32 0.88 26.56
CA ASN A 2 -6.95 2.17 25.99
C ASN A 2 -5.63 2.02 25.23
N THR A 3 -5.69 1.83 23.91
CA THR A 3 -4.49 1.95 23.07
C THR A 3 -3.95 3.39 23.20
N PRO A 4 -2.71 3.59 23.64
CA PRO A 4 -2.10 4.92 23.70
C PRO A 4 -2.23 5.63 22.34
N ASP A 5 -2.60 6.92 22.35
CA ASP A 5 -2.89 7.68 21.11
C ASP A 5 -1.70 7.73 20.13
N THR A 6 -0.48 7.53 20.63
CA THR A 6 0.75 7.39 19.84
C THR A 6 0.66 6.27 18.81
N HIS A 7 0.07 5.12 19.15
CA HIS A 7 -0.01 3.98 18.24
C HIS A 7 -0.99 4.19 17.09
N VAL A 8 -2.08 4.91 17.38
CA VAL A 8 -3.06 5.35 16.38
C VAL A 8 -2.39 6.31 15.41
N SER A 9 -1.59 7.25 15.92
CA SER A 9 -0.81 8.17 15.08
C SER A 9 0.13 7.43 14.11
N VAL A 10 0.86 6.42 14.58
CA VAL A 10 1.76 5.64 13.71
C VAL A 10 1.00 4.83 12.66
N ALA A 11 -0.13 4.21 13.02
CA ALA A 11 -0.96 3.48 12.06
C ALA A 11 -1.52 4.40 10.95
N VAL A 12 -1.99 5.60 11.33
CA VAL A 12 -2.45 6.62 10.38
C VAL A 12 -1.31 7.11 9.49
N GLN A 13 -0.12 7.35 10.05
CA GLN A 13 1.07 7.75 9.29
C GLN A 13 1.48 6.68 8.27
N ALA A 14 1.44 5.40 8.64
CA ALA A 14 1.77 4.29 7.74
C ALA A 14 0.82 4.23 6.53
N GLU A 15 -0.49 4.29 6.76
CA GLU A 15 -1.50 4.29 5.68
C GLU A 15 -1.41 5.57 4.83
N THR A 16 -1.09 6.71 5.45
CA THR A 16 -0.87 7.97 4.72
C THR A 16 0.37 7.89 3.83
N LEU A 17 1.48 7.31 4.31
CA LEU A 17 2.70 7.12 3.53
C LEU A 17 2.50 6.15 2.36
N TYR A 18 1.68 5.10 2.56
CA TYR A 18 1.23 4.22 1.47
C TYR A 18 0.46 5.00 0.39
N LEU A 19 -0.52 5.82 0.78
CA LEU A 19 -1.29 6.64 -0.15
C LEU A 19 -0.42 7.68 -0.85
N LEU A 20 0.49 8.33 -0.13
CA LEU A 20 1.43 9.30 -0.68
C LEU A 20 2.37 8.66 -1.70
N ASN A 21 2.81 7.43 -1.45
CA ASN A 21 3.61 6.64 -2.40
C ASN A 21 2.84 6.33 -3.69
N LEU A 22 1.52 6.11 -3.63
CA LEU A 22 0.72 5.87 -4.83
C LEU A 22 0.36 7.18 -5.55
N LEU A 23 0.02 8.24 -4.83
CA LEU A 23 -0.60 9.43 -5.43
C LEU A 23 0.41 10.50 -5.88
N LEU A 24 1.44 10.78 -5.08
CA LEU A 24 2.23 12.01 -5.21
C LEU A 24 3.71 11.76 -5.42
N LEU A 25 4.31 10.93 -4.56
CA LEU A 25 5.76 10.75 -4.51
C LEU A 25 6.11 9.25 -4.51
N PRO A 26 5.95 8.57 -5.67
CA PRO A 26 6.32 7.17 -5.78
C PRO A 26 7.80 6.96 -5.44
N GLY A 27 8.08 5.90 -4.71
CA GLY A 27 9.41 5.60 -4.17
C GLY A 27 9.71 6.35 -2.87
N LEU A 28 9.56 7.68 -2.84
CA LEU A 28 9.83 8.47 -1.62
C LEU A 28 8.84 8.16 -0.49
N GLY A 29 7.54 8.03 -0.79
CA GLY A 29 6.56 7.62 0.20
C GLY A 29 6.86 6.24 0.77
N PHE A 30 7.33 5.31 -0.07
CA PHE A 30 7.76 3.98 0.37
C PHE A 30 9.03 4.02 1.22
N LEU A 31 10.02 4.86 0.89
CA LEU A 31 11.20 5.06 1.74
C LEU A 31 10.82 5.62 3.12
N GLY A 32 9.90 6.59 3.16
CA GLY A 32 9.35 7.11 4.41
C GLY A 32 8.64 6.01 5.21
N LEU A 33 7.90 5.13 4.54
CA LEU A 33 7.24 3.99 5.16
C LEU A 33 8.24 2.97 5.73
N LEU A 34 9.31 2.64 5.01
CA LEU A 34 10.38 1.77 5.50
C LEU A 34 11.09 2.37 6.72
N TRP A 35 11.35 3.67 6.70
CA TRP A 35 11.91 4.38 7.84
C TRP A 35 10.98 4.32 9.06
N LEU A 36 9.68 4.54 8.85
CA LEU A 36 8.68 4.45 9.93
C LEU A 36 8.58 3.02 10.47
N ALA A 37 8.63 2.02 9.60
CA ALA A 37 8.62 0.61 9.98
C ALA A 37 9.87 0.21 10.77
N TYR A 38 11.05 0.68 10.36
CA TYR A 38 12.29 0.45 11.08
C TYR A 38 12.27 1.08 12.47
N ARG A 39 11.78 2.32 12.59
CA ARG A 39 11.70 3.04 13.87
C ARG A 39 10.71 2.41 14.86
N ASN A 40 9.69 1.70 14.36
CA ASN A 40 8.63 1.10 15.16
C ASN A 40 8.66 -0.45 15.11
N ALA A 41 9.82 -1.04 14.79
CA ALA A 41 9.98 -2.48 14.67
C ALA A 41 9.64 -3.23 15.97
N ASP A 42 10.03 -2.65 17.11
CA ASP A 42 9.80 -3.19 18.45
C ASP A 42 8.53 -2.64 19.11
N SER A 43 7.57 -2.12 18.33
CA SER A 43 6.34 -1.55 18.91
C SER A 43 5.48 -2.64 19.56
N ASP A 44 5.16 -2.49 20.84
CA ASP A 44 4.30 -3.41 21.61
C ASP A 44 2.82 -3.39 21.17
N SER A 45 2.42 -2.46 20.29
CA SER A 45 1.03 -2.34 19.84
C SER A 45 0.74 -3.20 18.61
N GLU A 46 -0.23 -4.09 18.76
CA GLU A 46 -0.78 -4.90 17.67
C GLU A 46 -1.34 -4.04 16.53
N LEU A 47 -1.96 -2.89 16.82
CA LEU A 47 -2.50 -1.98 15.82
C LEU A 47 -1.38 -1.43 14.92
N THR A 48 -0.32 -0.92 15.53
CA THR A 48 0.84 -0.36 14.82
C THR A 48 1.53 -1.43 13.97
N ARG A 49 1.79 -2.62 14.54
CA ARG A 49 2.44 -3.73 13.81
C ARG A 49 1.59 -4.22 12.63
N CYS A 50 0.28 -4.31 12.81
CA CYS A 50 -0.64 -4.75 11.77
C CYS A 50 -0.60 -3.80 10.56
N HIS A 51 -0.85 -2.51 10.78
CA HIS A 51 -0.89 -1.51 9.70
C HIS A 51 0.47 -1.28 9.05
N LEU A 52 1.58 -1.30 9.81
CA LEU A 52 2.92 -1.19 9.22
C LEU A 52 3.25 -2.38 8.32
N ARG A 53 3.07 -3.62 8.80
CA ARG A 53 3.36 -4.81 7.99
C ARG A 53 2.47 -4.86 6.75
N GLN A 54 1.21 -4.49 6.92
CA GLN A 54 0.24 -4.42 5.85
C GLN A 54 0.64 -3.42 4.77
N THR A 55 0.90 -2.17 5.13
CA THR A 55 1.23 -1.10 4.18
C THR A 55 2.56 -1.36 3.48
N VAL A 56 3.56 -1.92 4.17
CA VAL A 56 4.83 -2.32 3.55
C VAL A 56 4.60 -3.43 2.53
N SER A 57 3.91 -4.52 2.92
CA SER A 57 3.60 -5.62 2.01
C SER A 57 2.75 -5.17 0.83
N ALA A 58 1.74 -4.32 1.07
CA ALA A 58 0.88 -3.77 0.04
C ALA A 58 1.67 -2.89 -0.94
N SER A 59 2.58 -2.06 -0.45
CA SER A 59 3.45 -1.21 -1.30
C SER A 59 4.34 -2.06 -2.21
N ILE A 60 4.92 -3.15 -1.69
CA ILE A 60 5.77 -4.05 -2.46
C ILE A 60 4.94 -4.75 -3.55
N TRP A 61 3.80 -5.35 -3.19
CA TRP A 61 2.93 -6.00 -4.16
C TRP A 61 2.36 -5.03 -5.19
N ALA A 62 1.98 -3.82 -4.78
CA ALA A 62 1.54 -2.77 -5.69
C ALA A 62 2.64 -2.40 -6.69
N GLY A 63 3.87 -2.19 -6.20
CA GLY A 63 5.02 -1.89 -7.07
C GLY A 63 5.31 -3.01 -8.06
N ILE A 64 5.32 -4.26 -7.59
CA ILE A 64 5.53 -5.43 -8.46
C ILE A 64 4.40 -5.53 -9.48
N LEU A 65 3.14 -5.44 -9.07
CA LEU A 65 1.98 -5.59 -9.95
C LEU A 65 1.94 -4.49 -11.02
N LEU A 66 2.15 -3.23 -10.62
CA LEU A 66 2.13 -2.10 -11.53
C LEU A 66 3.34 -2.13 -12.48
N MET A 67 4.54 -2.45 -12.00
CA MET A 67 5.74 -2.50 -12.84
C MET A 67 5.76 -3.73 -13.75
N LEU A 68 5.67 -4.93 -13.18
CA LEU A 68 5.88 -6.19 -13.89
C LEU A 68 4.85 -6.36 -15.01
N VAL A 69 3.57 -6.15 -14.73
CA VAL A 69 2.51 -6.32 -15.74
C VAL A 69 2.62 -5.26 -16.82
N THR A 70 2.98 -4.01 -16.48
CA THR A 70 3.25 -2.97 -17.48
C THR A 70 4.39 -3.39 -18.42
N LEU A 71 5.48 -3.94 -17.88
CA LEU A 71 6.59 -4.44 -18.69
C LEU A 71 6.17 -5.62 -19.57
N LEU A 72 5.34 -6.54 -19.06
CA LEU A 72 4.82 -7.66 -19.85
C LEU A 72 3.92 -7.18 -21.00
N ILE A 73 3.02 -6.22 -20.74
CA ILE A 73 2.16 -5.64 -21.78
C ILE A 73 3.01 -5.00 -22.88
N MET A 74 4.03 -4.23 -22.51
CA MET A 74 4.94 -3.60 -23.48
C MET A 74 5.78 -4.63 -24.25
N PHE A 75 6.27 -5.66 -23.57
CA PHE A 75 7.09 -6.71 -24.16
C PHE A 75 6.32 -7.53 -25.20
N PHE A 76 5.07 -7.92 -24.91
CA PHE A 76 4.25 -8.71 -25.83
C PHE A 76 3.49 -7.87 -26.87
N GLY A 77 3.10 -6.64 -26.52
CA GLY A 77 2.31 -5.79 -27.40
C GLY A 77 3.14 -4.92 -28.35
N GLY A 78 4.39 -4.61 -28.02
CA GLY A 78 5.25 -3.73 -28.79
C GLY A 78 4.93 -2.24 -28.65
N PHE A 79 5.96 -1.41 -28.74
CA PHE A 79 5.90 0.05 -28.49
C PHE A 79 5.19 0.83 -29.60
N GLU A 80 5.19 0.30 -30.83
CA GLU A 80 4.64 0.96 -32.03
C GLU A 80 3.11 0.82 -32.16
N SER A 81 2.50 -0.10 -31.41
CA SER A 81 1.07 -0.42 -31.55
C SER A 81 0.21 0.47 -30.65
N PRO A 82 -0.75 1.25 -31.21
CA PRO A 82 -1.68 2.04 -30.40
C PRO A 82 -2.55 1.20 -29.46
N TYR A 83 -2.85 -0.05 -29.83
CA TYR A 83 -3.63 -0.96 -28.99
C TYR A 83 -2.89 -1.32 -27.69
N THR A 84 -1.56 -1.48 -27.75
CA THR A 84 -0.72 -1.76 -26.57
C THR A 84 -0.81 -0.62 -25.58
N TRP A 85 -0.74 0.63 -26.05
CA TRP A 85 -0.90 1.82 -25.21
C TRP A 85 -2.29 1.91 -24.59
N MET A 86 -3.34 1.61 -25.36
CA MET A 86 -4.71 1.61 -24.83
C MET A 86 -4.87 0.58 -23.70
N VAL A 87 -4.40 -0.65 -23.91
CA VAL A 87 -4.45 -1.71 -22.89
C VAL A 87 -3.60 -1.33 -21.67
N LEU A 88 -2.39 -0.80 -21.88
CA LEU A 88 -1.51 -0.36 -20.81
C LEU A 88 -2.15 0.71 -19.94
N ILE A 89 -2.72 1.75 -20.55
CA ILE A 89 -3.35 2.86 -19.83
C ILE A 89 -4.56 2.37 -19.04
N LEU A 90 -5.44 1.56 -19.67
CA LEU A 90 -6.61 1.00 -19.00
C LEU A 90 -6.23 0.11 -17.82
N TYR A 91 -5.25 -0.78 -18.02
CA TYR A 91 -4.72 -1.63 -16.97
C TYR A 91 -4.15 -0.80 -15.81
N PHE A 92 -3.23 0.11 -16.11
CA PHE A 92 -2.54 0.90 -15.10
C PHE A 92 -3.54 1.74 -14.30
N LEU A 93 -4.45 2.45 -14.97
CA LEU A 93 -5.42 3.31 -14.31
C LEU A 93 -6.36 2.53 -13.39
N THR A 94 -6.94 1.42 -13.87
CA THR A 94 -7.91 0.63 -13.10
C THR A 94 -7.25 -0.08 -11.91
N CYS A 95 -6.08 -0.67 -12.13
CA CYS A 95 -5.30 -1.31 -11.08
C CYS A 95 -4.86 -0.29 -10.02
N HIS A 96 -4.31 0.84 -10.46
CA HIS A 96 -3.86 1.92 -9.60
C HIS A 96 -5.00 2.51 -8.75
N ALA A 97 -6.15 2.81 -9.36
CA ALA A 97 -7.31 3.32 -8.65
C ALA A 97 -7.80 2.35 -7.57
N THR A 98 -7.79 1.03 -7.86
CA THR A 98 -8.18 0.00 -6.88
C THR A 98 -7.22 -0.04 -5.69
N LEU A 99 -5.91 0.06 -5.93
CA LEU A 99 -4.88 0.12 -4.89
C LEU A 99 -5.02 1.36 -4.00
N ILE A 100 -5.42 2.50 -4.58
CA ILE A 100 -5.73 3.72 -3.82
C ILE A 100 -6.95 3.49 -2.93
N LEU A 101 -8.04 2.93 -3.45
CA LEU A 101 -9.26 2.65 -2.67
C LEU A 101 -8.97 1.77 -1.45
N PHE A 102 -8.15 0.75 -1.64
CA PHE A 102 -7.65 -0.11 -0.58
C PHE A 102 -6.87 0.65 0.50
N GLY A 103 -5.99 1.58 0.12
CA GLY A 103 -5.29 2.46 1.07
C GLY A 103 -6.23 3.39 1.84
N VAL A 104 -7.25 3.94 1.19
CA VAL A 104 -8.25 4.79 1.86
C VAL A 104 -9.04 3.99 2.89
N VAL A 105 -9.44 2.76 2.57
CA VAL A 105 -10.09 1.86 3.54
C VAL A 105 -9.16 1.57 4.73
N GLY A 106 -7.88 1.27 4.47
CA GLY A 106 -6.87 1.08 5.51
C GLY A 106 -6.73 2.29 6.44
N LEU A 107 -6.64 3.50 5.86
CA LEU A 107 -6.55 4.76 6.58
C LEU A 107 -7.78 5.01 7.46
N THR A 108 -9.00 4.84 6.92
CA THR A 108 -10.23 5.01 7.71
C THR A 108 -10.32 4.03 8.88
N CYS A 109 -9.84 2.79 8.71
CA CYS A 109 -9.76 1.82 9.80
C CYS A 109 -8.75 2.21 10.87
N ALA A 110 -7.56 2.71 10.47
CA ALA A 110 -6.54 3.20 11.38
C ALA A 110 -7.06 4.37 12.22
N MET A 111 -7.75 5.33 11.59
CA MET A 111 -8.41 6.45 12.29
C MET A 111 -9.49 5.98 13.26
N GLY A 112 -10.20 4.90 12.92
CA GLY A 112 -11.20 4.26 13.78
C GLY A 112 -10.63 3.38 14.90
N LYS A 113 -9.31 3.34 15.08
CA LYS A 113 -8.60 2.45 16.03
C LYS A 113 -8.94 0.96 15.84
N LYS A 114 -9.34 0.56 14.63
CA LYS A 114 -9.66 -0.83 14.29
C LYS A 114 -8.49 -1.47 13.59
N THR A 115 -8.11 -2.66 14.03
CA THR A 115 -7.20 -3.50 13.26
C THR A 115 -7.90 -3.92 11.98
N TYR A 116 -7.33 -3.52 10.84
CA TYR A 116 -7.79 -3.98 9.53
C TYR A 116 -6.80 -4.99 9.00
N THR A 117 -7.29 -6.15 8.59
CA THR A 117 -6.49 -7.17 7.91
C THR A 117 -7.07 -7.34 6.51
N TYR A 118 -6.26 -7.13 5.47
CA TYR A 118 -6.73 -7.35 4.10
C TYR A 118 -7.34 -8.74 3.95
N PRO A 119 -8.56 -8.87 3.38
CA PRO A 119 -9.29 -10.12 3.33
C PRO A 119 -8.60 -11.23 2.50
N LEU A 120 -7.62 -10.90 1.66
CA LEU A 120 -6.93 -11.86 0.77
C LEU A 120 -5.47 -12.17 1.16
N ILE A 121 -4.81 -11.32 1.97
CA ILE A 121 -3.38 -11.45 2.33
C ILE A 121 -3.18 -11.60 3.85
N GLY A 122 -4.17 -11.19 4.64
CA GLY A 122 -4.13 -11.28 6.09
C GLY A 122 -4.33 -12.71 6.60
N ARG A 123 -3.25 -13.38 7.01
CA ARG A 123 -3.37 -14.55 7.90
C ARG A 123 -4.06 -14.10 9.19
N LYS A 124 -5.27 -14.61 9.44
CA LYS A 124 -5.86 -14.70 10.78
C LYS A 124 -4.92 -15.55 11.65
N LYS A 125 -4.64 -15.10 12.87
CA LYS A 125 -3.68 -15.62 13.88
C LYS A 125 -2.31 -14.95 13.76
N TRP A 126 -1.78 -14.29 14.78
CA TRP A 126 -1.79 -14.65 16.21
C TRP A 126 -2.23 -13.46 17.06
#